data_AF-A0A971GM92-F1
#
_entry.id   AF-A0A971GM92-F1
#
_cell.length_a   1.000
_cell.length_b   1.000
_cell.length_c   1.000
_cell.angle_alpha   90.00
_cell.angle_beta   90.00
_cell.angle_gamma   90.00
#
_symmetry.space_group_name_H-M   'P 1'
#
loop_
_entity.id
_entity.type
_entity.pdbx_description
1 polymer ?
#
loop_
_entity_poly.entity_id
_entity_poly.type
_entity_poly.pdbx_seq_one_letter_code
_entity_poly.pdbx_strand_id
1 'polypeptide(L)'
;MVISSLLIALSFSFCFQIAIIILYLSSKRDLYYKTFLGTFIINTILMVVTSTIALTSPMSIQKINVKFILWVISGLITLVLLFLQITILVRVYRRSKDPDFFDINFFGKKVFRKGVIKQSEFLTFILTIPFFLMVGSYFVARFMNLILYNHL
;
A
#
# COMPACT_ATOMS: atom_id res chain seq x y z
N MET A 1 15.12 -10.42 17.69
CA MET A 1 14.23 -11.23 16.81
C MET A 1 12.76 -11.00 17.15
N VAL A 2 12.30 -11.30 18.37
CA VAL A 2 10.89 -11.14 18.76
C VAL A 2 10.34 -9.73 18.57
N ILE A 3 11.06 -8.69 19.01
CA ILE A 3 10.62 -7.29 18.83
C ILE A 3 10.53 -6.93 17.34
N SER A 4 11.52 -7.34 16.54
CA SER A 4 11.53 -7.09 15.09
C SER A 4 10.36 -7.77 14.38
N SER A 5 10.03 -9.02 14.73
CA SER A 5 8.86 -9.71 14.17
C SER A 5 7.54 -9.05 14.60
N LEU A 6 7.44 -8.58 15.84
CA LEU A 6 6.28 -7.84 16.33
C LEU A 6 6.11 -6.50 15.58
N LEU A 7 7.19 -5.77 15.34
CA LEU A 7 7.17 -4.52 14.57
C LEU A 7 6.73 -4.75 13.11
N ILE A 8 7.20 -5.83 12.50
CA ILE A 8 6.77 -6.22 11.14
C ILE A 8 5.29 -6.60 11.15
N ALA A 9 4.85 -7.43 12.10
CA ALA A 9 3.45 -7.83 12.25
C ALA A 9 2.54 -6.61 12.47
N LEU A 10 2.95 -5.67 13.32
CA LEU A 10 2.26 -4.41 13.54
C LEU A 10 2.15 -3.60 12.24
N SER A 11 3.23 -3.52 11.46
CA SER A 11 3.24 -2.81 10.18
C SER A 11 2.25 -3.42 9.17
N PHE A 12 2.24 -4.76 9.04
CA PHE A 12 1.27 -5.46 8.20
C PHE A 12 -0.17 -5.25 8.67
N SER A 13 -0.42 -5.40 9.97
CA SER A 13 -1.75 -5.28 10.56
C SER A 13 -2.29 -3.84 10.48
N PHE A 14 -1.41 -2.84 10.53
CA PHE A 14 -1.77 -1.44 10.28
C PHE A 14 -2.16 -1.21 8.81
N CYS A 15 -1.41 -1.75 7.86
CA CYS A 15 -1.76 -1.66 6.45
C CYS A 15 -3.09 -2.36 6.13
N PHE A 16 -3.36 -3.50 6.77
CA PHE A 16 -4.64 -4.18 6.65
C PHE A 16 -5.80 -3.35 7.20
N GLN A 17 -5.61 -2.66 8.32
CA GLN A 17 -6.61 -1.73 8.87
C GLN A 17 -6.91 -0.59 7.89
N ILE A 18 -5.89 0.02 7.26
CA ILE A 18 -6.08 1.04 6.22
C ILE A 18 -6.91 0.50 5.05
N ALA A 19 -6.60 -0.72 4.58
CA ALA A 19 -7.35 -1.34 3.50
C ALA A 19 -8.84 -1.52 3.85
N ILE A 20 -9.16 -1.92 5.09
CA ILE A 20 -10.54 -2.05 5.56
C ILE A 20 -11.25 -0.69 5.62
N ILE A 21 -10.57 0.38 6.05
CA ILE A 21 -11.15 1.72 6.06
C ILE A 21 -11.55 2.12 4.64
N ILE A 22 -10.67 1.91 3.65
CA ILE A 22 -10.96 2.21 2.25
C ILE A 22 -12.18 1.40 1.75
N LEU A 23 -12.24 0.10 2.06
CA LEU A 23 -13.36 -0.76 1.69
C LEU A 23 -14.67 -0.34 2.36
N TYR A 24 -14.61 0.04 3.63
CA TYR A 24 -15.76 0.52 4.38
C TYR A 24 -16.29 1.83 3.79
N LEU A 25 -15.42 2.80 3.50
CA LEU A 25 -15.82 4.07 2.88
C LEU A 25 -16.42 3.86 1.48
N SER A 26 -15.93 2.87 0.73
CA SER A 26 -16.43 2.59 -0.62
C SER A 26 -17.75 1.81 -0.63
N SER A 27 -17.93 0.82 0.26
CA SER A 27 -19.07 -0.09 0.21
C SER A 27 -20.14 0.17 1.27
N LYS A 28 -19.81 0.90 2.34
CA LYS A 28 -20.67 1.19 3.51
C LYS A 28 -21.35 -0.04 4.13
N ARG A 29 -20.74 -1.24 4.01
CA ARG A 29 -21.28 -2.48 4.59
C ARG A 29 -20.87 -2.61 6.06
N ASP A 30 -21.83 -3.08 6.88
CA ASP A 30 -21.63 -3.33 8.31
C ASP A 30 -20.50 -4.35 8.60
N LEU A 31 -20.31 -5.32 7.70
CA LEU A 31 -19.21 -6.29 7.80
C LEU A 31 -17.84 -5.59 7.92
N TYR A 32 -17.55 -4.60 7.06
CA TYR A 32 -16.26 -3.89 7.09
C TYR A 32 -16.09 -3.03 8.33
N TYR A 33 -17.19 -2.52 8.90
CA TYR A 33 -17.15 -1.80 10.18
C TYR A 33 -16.78 -2.73 11.34
N LYS A 34 -17.41 -3.92 11.41
CA LYS A 34 -17.07 -4.94 12.41
C LYS A 34 -15.63 -5.44 12.26
N THR A 35 -15.16 -5.67 11.03
CA THR A 35 -13.76 -6.04 10.79
C THR A 35 -12.80 -4.92 11.18
N PHE A 36 -13.15 -3.66 10.88
CA PHE A 36 -12.35 -2.50 11.29
C PHE A 36 -12.17 -2.46 12.82
N LEU A 37 -13.25 -2.60 13.59
CA LEU A 37 -13.18 -2.66 15.06
C LEU A 37 -12.29 -3.80 15.55
N GLY A 38 -12.43 -4.99 14.97
CA GLY A 38 -11.56 -6.13 15.30
C GLY A 38 -10.08 -5.83 15.05
N THR A 39 -9.75 -5.28 13.88
CA THR A 39 -8.36 -4.91 13.55
C THR A 39 -7.81 -3.78 14.42
N PHE A 40 -8.64 -2.82 14.82
CA PHE A 40 -8.25 -1.77 15.75
C PHE A 40 -7.87 -2.33 17.13
N ILE A 41 -8.67 -3.27 17.65
CA ILE A 41 -8.38 -3.95 18.92
C ILE A 41 -7.06 -4.73 18.81
N ILE A 42 -6.90 -5.54 17.76
CA ILE A 42 -5.68 -6.32 17.52
C ILE A 42 -4.45 -5.42 17.43
N ASN A 43 -4.54 -4.30 16.69
CA ASN A 43 -3.43 -3.35 16.55
C ASN A 43 -3.09 -2.68 17.88
N THR A 44 -4.10 -2.33 18.68
CA THR A 44 -3.89 -1.74 20.00
C THR A 44 -3.18 -2.74 20.92
N ILE A 45 -3.62 -4.00 20.95
CA ILE A 45 -2.99 -5.05 21.76
C ILE A 45 -1.54 -5.28 21.30
N LEU A 46 -1.30 -5.43 19.99
CA LEU A 46 0.04 -5.60 19.43
C LEU A 46 0.95 -4.42 19.79
N MET A 47 0.44 -3.18 19.71
CA MET A 47 1.20 -1.98 20.05
C MET A 47 1.59 -1.97 21.54
N VAL A 48 0.65 -2.28 22.44
CA VAL A 48 0.91 -2.34 23.88
C VAL A 48 1.92 -3.42 24.20
N VAL A 49 1.72 -4.65 23.70
CA VAL A 49 2.64 -5.78 23.93
C VAL A 49 4.04 -5.46 23.41
N THR A 50 4.15 -4.91 22.20
CA THR A 50 5.44 -4.54 21.62
C THR A 50 6.14 -3.46 22.45
N SER A 51 5.40 -2.46 22.92
CA SER A 51 5.93 -1.38 23.77
C SER A 51 6.40 -1.89 25.13
N THR A 52 5.63 -2.76 25.78
CA THR A 52 6.00 -3.36 27.07
C THR A 52 7.26 -4.22 26.95
N ILE A 53 7.37 -5.04 25.90
CA ILE A 53 8.56 -5.87 25.66
C ILE A 53 9.78 -4.98 25.35
N ALA A 54 9.60 -3.91 24.57
CA ALA A 54 10.67 -2.96 24.28
C ALA A 54 11.21 -2.30 25.56
N LEU A 55 10.32 -1.83 26.44
CA LEU A 55 10.72 -1.16 27.69
C LEU A 55 11.37 -2.10 28.70
N THR A 56 10.90 -3.35 28.80
CA THR A 56 11.45 -4.34 29.75
C THR A 56 12.78 -4.93 29.30
N SER A 57 13.08 -4.92 28.00
CA SER A 57 14.28 -5.53 27.43
C SER A 57 15.06 -4.55 26.54
N PRO A 58 15.72 -3.52 27.10
CA PRO A 58 16.46 -2.52 26.32
C PRO A 58 17.61 -3.13 25.50
N MET A 59 18.22 -4.20 26.00
CA MET A 59 19.27 -4.94 25.29
C MET A 59 18.75 -5.61 24.01
N SER A 60 17.45 -5.91 23.93
CA SER A 60 16.80 -6.45 22.73
C SER A 60 16.54 -5.37 21.67
N ILE A 61 16.40 -4.09 22.07
CA ILE A 61 16.24 -2.96 21.13
C ILE A 61 17.51 -2.75 20.32
N GLN A 62 18.69 -2.85 20.95
CA GLN A 62 19.98 -2.67 20.28
C GLN A 62 20.23 -3.73 19.19
N LYS A 63 19.59 -4.91 19.30
CA LYS A 63 19.68 -5.99 18.32
C LYS A 63 18.69 -5.84 17.15
N ILE A 64 17.91 -4.76 17.12
CA ILE A 64 16.96 -4.53 16.03
C ILE A 64 17.72 -4.16 14.77
N ASN A 65 17.58 -4.98 13.72
CA ASN A 65 18.07 -4.62 12.40
C ASN A 65 17.12 -3.61 11.75
N VAL A 66 17.35 -2.32 12.02
CA VAL A 66 16.54 -1.22 11.49
C VAL A 66 16.56 -1.20 9.96
N LYS A 67 17.69 -1.52 9.33
CA LYS A 67 17.81 -1.58 7.86
C LYS A 67 16.83 -2.61 7.27
N PHE A 68 16.78 -3.80 7.86
CA PHE A 68 15.85 -4.85 7.43
C PHE A 68 14.40 -4.44 7.62
N ILE A 69 14.04 -3.84 8.76
CA ILE A 69 12.66 -3.38 9.01
C ILE A 69 12.24 -2.31 8.02
N LEU A 70 13.10 -1.30 7.80
CA LEU A 70 12.82 -0.24 6.82
C LEU A 70 12.68 -0.80 5.41
N TRP A 71 13.50 -1.78 5.05
CA TRP A 71 13.38 -2.47 3.76
C TRP A 71 12.04 -3.19 3.62
N VAL A 72 11.61 -3.96 4.63
CA VAL A 72 10.30 -4.63 4.62
C VAL A 72 9.14 -3.63 4.53
N ILE A 73 9.17 -2.55 5.33
CA ILE A 73 8.13 -1.51 5.31
C ILE A 73 8.08 -0.82 3.94
N SER A 74 9.24 -0.48 3.37
CA SER A 74 9.32 0.13 2.04
C SER A 74 8.74 -0.78 0.95
N GLY A 75 9.02 -2.10 1.01
CA GLY A 75 8.44 -3.07 0.09
C GLY A 75 6.93 -3.15 0.21
N LEU A 76 6.40 -3.16 1.43
CA LEU A 76 4.96 -3.17 1.68
C LEU A 76 4.29 -1.92 1.10
N ILE A 77 4.81 -0.73 1.41
CA ILE A 77 4.28 0.54 0.87
C ILE A 77 4.33 0.53 -0.67
N THR A 78 5.44 0.08 -1.25
CA THR A 78 5.62 -0.01 -2.71
C THR A 78 4.57 -0.91 -3.34
N LEU A 79 4.30 -2.09 -2.76
CA LEU A 79 3.27 -3.01 -3.25
C LEU A 79 1.86 -2.41 -3.17
N VAL A 80 1.54 -1.70 -2.07
CA VAL A 80 0.24 -1.01 -1.92
C VAL A 80 0.06 0.08 -2.98
N LEU A 81 1.08 0.91 -3.20
CA LEU A 81 1.04 1.97 -4.22
C LEU A 81 0.95 1.38 -5.63
N LEU A 82 1.70 0.31 -5.92
CA LEU A 82 1.62 -0.40 -7.19
C LEU A 82 0.21 -0.95 -7.44
N PHE A 83 -0.37 -1.62 -6.44
CA PHE A 83 -1.72 -2.17 -6.52
C PHE A 83 -2.77 -1.09 -6.80
N LEU A 84 -2.65 0.07 -6.14
CA LEU A 84 -3.52 1.23 -6.37
C LEU A 84 -3.42 1.73 -7.82
N GLN A 85 -2.19 1.90 -8.32
CA GLN A 85 -1.92 2.36 -9.69
C GLN A 85 -2.47 1.37 -10.72
N ILE A 86 -2.22 0.07 -10.56
CA ILE A 86 -2.77 -0.99 -11.42
C ILE A 86 -4.29 -0.94 -11.40
N THR A 87 -4.92 -0.81 -10.24
CA THR A 87 -6.39 -0.75 -10.11
C THR A 87 -6.98 0.47 -10.82
N ILE A 88 -6.31 1.62 -10.81
CA ILE A 88 -6.72 2.81 -11.57
C ILE A 88 -6.57 2.55 -13.07
N LEU A 89 -5.42 2.03 -13.51
CA LEU A 89 -5.14 1.74 -14.92
C LEU A 89 -6.13 0.72 -15.50
N VAL A 90 -6.44 -0.35 -14.78
CA VAL A 90 -7.41 -1.37 -15.21
C VAL A 90 -8.81 -0.77 -15.36
N ARG A 91 -9.24 0.10 -14.43
CA ARG A 91 -10.54 0.78 -14.51
C ARG A 91 -10.61 1.74 -15.68
N VAL A 92 -9.57 2.54 -15.91
CA VAL A 92 -9.46 3.45 -17.06
C VAL A 92 -9.44 2.64 -18.36
N TYR A 93 -8.67 1.56 -18.43
CA TYR A 93 -8.60 0.68 -19.59
C TYR A 93 -9.96 0.06 -19.92
N ARG A 94 -10.69 -0.46 -18.92
CA ARG A 94 -12.03 -1.00 -19.12
C ARG A 94 -13.00 0.08 -19.65
N ARG A 95 -13.02 1.28 -19.07
CA ARG A 95 -13.85 2.39 -19.58
C ARG A 95 -13.43 2.86 -20.97
N SER A 96 -12.14 2.78 -21.29
CA SER A 96 -11.66 3.13 -22.63
C SER A 96 -12.21 2.20 -23.72
N LYS A 97 -12.66 0.99 -23.37
CA LYS A 97 -13.29 0.04 -24.32
C LYS A 97 -14.80 0.20 -24.43
N ASP A 98 -15.42 0.92 -23.51
CA ASP A 98 -16.88 1.08 -23.42
C ASP A 98 -17.35 2.11 -24.46
N PRO A 99 -18.29 1.75 -25.36
CA PRO A 99 -18.79 2.65 -26.41
C PRO A 99 -19.38 3.95 -25.88
N ASP A 100 -19.80 4.03 -24.62
CA ASP A 100 -20.33 5.26 -24.03
C ASP A 100 -19.24 6.34 -23.84
N PHE A 101 -17.97 5.93 -23.81
CA PHE A 101 -16.82 6.79 -23.48
C PHE A 101 -15.97 7.17 -24.69
N PHE A 102 -16.35 6.77 -25.90
CA PHE A 102 -15.66 7.17 -27.11
C PHE A 102 -16.60 7.31 -28.30
N ASP A 103 -16.22 8.18 -29.22
CA ASP A 103 -16.80 8.23 -30.56
C ASP A 103 -15.79 7.74 -31.59
N ILE A 104 -16.30 7.25 -32.71
CA ILE A 104 -15.49 6.96 -33.88
C ILE A 104 -15.61 8.17 -34.81
N ASN A 105 -14.49 8.83 -35.09
CA ASN A 105 -14.50 9.98 -35.99
C ASN A 105 -14.65 9.55 -37.46
N PHE A 106 -14.76 10.53 -38.35
CA PHE A 106 -14.87 10.31 -39.80
C PHE A 106 -13.76 9.41 -40.38
N PHE A 107 -12.56 9.41 -39.79
CA PHE A 107 -11.41 8.59 -40.21
C PHE A 107 -11.37 7.20 -39.56
N GLY A 108 -12.42 6.78 -38.86
CA GLY A 108 -12.43 5.52 -38.12
C GLY A 108 -11.57 5.53 -36.85
N LYS A 109 -11.05 6.69 -36.42
CA LYS A 109 -10.21 6.80 -35.22
C LYS A 109 -11.05 7.03 -33.98
N LYS A 110 -10.65 6.36 -32.90
CA LYS A 110 -11.27 6.46 -31.58
C LYS A 110 -10.95 7.82 -30.94
N VAL A 111 -11.98 8.58 -30.57
CA VAL A 111 -11.87 9.85 -29.86
C VAL A 111 -12.56 9.72 -28.52
N PHE A 112 -11.80 9.86 -27.43
CA PHE A 112 -12.32 9.69 -26.07
C PHE A 112 -13.11 10.91 -25.61
N ARG A 113 -14.27 10.66 -24.99
CA ARG A 113 -15.09 11.71 -24.40
C ARG A 113 -14.52 12.17 -23.06
N LYS A 114 -14.90 13.38 -22.61
CA LYS A 114 -14.58 13.84 -21.25
C LYS A 114 -15.24 12.88 -20.24
N GLY A 115 -14.47 12.40 -19.26
CA GLY A 115 -14.97 11.49 -18.21
C GLY A 115 -14.40 10.07 -18.26
N VAL A 116 -13.62 9.69 -19.27
CA VAL A 116 -12.91 8.38 -19.31
C VAL A 116 -12.00 8.19 -18.08
N ILE A 117 -11.39 9.29 -17.62
CA ILE A 117 -10.61 9.34 -16.40
C ILE A 117 -11.34 10.27 -15.41
N LYS A 118 -11.64 9.77 -14.21
CA LYS A 118 -12.22 10.61 -13.15
C LYS A 118 -11.13 11.50 -12.56
N GLN A 119 -11.47 12.74 -12.20
CA GLN A 119 -10.52 13.67 -11.59
C GLN A 119 -9.85 13.09 -10.33
N SER A 120 -10.61 12.39 -9.49
CA SER A 120 -10.07 11.73 -8.29
C SER A 120 -9.05 10.63 -8.61
N GLU A 121 -9.28 9.84 -9.66
CA GLU A 121 -8.34 8.80 -10.11
C GLU A 121 -7.06 9.41 -10.68
N PHE A 122 -7.20 10.48 -11.48
CA PHE A 122 -6.06 11.22 -12.01
C PHE A 122 -5.20 11.83 -10.89
N LEU A 123 -5.84 12.53 -9.95
CA LEU A 123 -5.15 13.16 -8.82
C LEU A 123 -4.46 12.11 -7.94
N THR A 124 -5.14 11.00 -7.64
CA THR A 124 -4.58 9.89 -6.86
C THR A 124 -3.36 9.29 -7.58
N PHE A 125 -3.45 9.08 -8.90
CA PHE A 125 -2.35 8.51 -9.68
C PHE A 125 -1.13 9.43 -9.69
N ILE A 126 -1.32 10.73 -9.99
CA ILE A 126 -0.21 11.70 -10.01
C ILE A 126 0.42 11.86 -8.62
N LEU A 127 -0.40 12.00 -7.57
CA LEU A 127 0.10 12.22 -6.22
C LEU A 127 0.91 11.02 -5.72
N THR A 128 0.55 9.80 -6.13
CA THR A 128 1.21 8.56 -5.65
C THR A 128 2.49 8.22 -6.39
N ILE A 129 2.70 8.72 -7.61
CA ILE A 129 3.94 8.52 -8.39
C ILE A 129 5.21 8.93 -7.62
N PRO A 130 5.35 10.16 -7.08
CA PRO A 130 6.60 10.57 -6.43
C PRO A 130 6.91 9.70 -5.21
N PHE A 131 5.91 9.34 -4.41
CA PHE A 131 6.09 8.43 -3.27
C PHE A 131 6.44 7.01 -3.72
N PHE A 132 5.80 6.51 -4.78
CA PHE A 132 6.11 5.19 -5.34
C PHE A 132 7.55 5.12 -5.85
N LEU A 133 8.02 6.14 -6.55
CA LEU A 133 9.40 6.20 -7.04
C LEU A 133 10.40 6.35 -5.90
N MET A 134 10.13 7.21 -4.91
CA MET A 134 11.02 7.42 -3.79
C MET A 134 11.15 6.17 -2.90
N VAL A 135 10.03 5.58 -2.48
CA VAL A 135 10.03 4.40 -1.60
C VAL A 135 10.40 3.13 -2.37
N GLY A 136 9.91 3.02 -3.61
CA GLY A 136 10.17 1.87 -4.48
C GLY A 136 11.62 1.78 -4.93
N SER A 137 12.27 2.91 -5.23
CA SER A 137 13.70 2.90 -5.57
C SER A 137 14.56 2.41 -4.41
N TYR A 138 14.25 2.82 -3.17
CA TYR A 138 14.92 2.30 -1.97
C TYR A 138 14.73 0.78 -1.82
N PHE A 139 13.49 0.30 -1.95
CA PHE A 139 13.17 -1.13 -1.86
C PHE A 139 13.93 -1.95 -2.92
N VAL A 140 13.86 -1.52 -4.18
CA VAL A 140 14.49 -2.21 -5.31
C VAL A 140 16.01 -2.15 -5.20
N ALA A 141 16.61 -1.00 -4.86
CA ALA A 141 18.05 -0.89 -4.70
C ALA A 141 18.60 -1.85 -3.64
N ARG A 142 17.91 -1.95 -2.49
CA ARG A 142 18.27 -2.88 -1.42
C ARG A 142 18.04 -4.34 -1.80
N PHE A 143 16.98 -4.62 -2.56
CA PHE A 143 16.73 -5.95 -3.10
C PHE A 143 17.82 -6.38 -4.10
N MET A 144 18.25 -5.47 -4.97
CA MET A 144 19.37 -5.72 -5.89
C MET A 144 20.68 -5.94 -5.12
N ASN A 145 20.95 -5.16 -4.06
CA ASN A 145 22.13 -5.39 -3.22
C ASN A 145 22.09 -6.76 -2.53
N LEU A 146 20.91 -7.19 -2.08
CA LEU A 146 20.74 -8.51 -1.49
C LEU A 146 21.06 -9.62 -2.51
N ILE A 147 20.59 -9.48 -3.75
CA ILE A 147 20.85 -10.47 -4.82
C ILE A 147 22.33 -10.49 -5.22
N LEU A 148 22.93 -9.32 -5.45
CA LEU A 148 24.28 -9.22 -6.03
C LEU A 148 25.39 -9.41 -5.00
N TYR A 149 25.16 -8.94 -3.76
CA TYR A 149 26.19 -8.81 -2.74
C TYR A 149 25.80 -9.44 -1.40
N ASN A 150 24.66 -10.13 -1.33
CA ASN A 150 24.17 -10.83 -0.15
C ASN A 150 24.09 -9.97 1.13
N HIS A 151 23.86 -8.66 0.97
CA HIS A 151 23.68 -7.72 2.09
C HIS A 151 22.55 -6.72 1.83
N LEU A 152 21.94 -6.27 2.92
CA LEU A 152 20.91 -5.22 2.93
C LEU A 152 21.52 -3.84 3.14
#